data_AF-A0A520BGN2-F1
#
_entry.id   AF-A0A520BGN2-F1
#
_cell.length_a   1.000
_cell.length_b   1.000
_cell.length_c   1.000
_cell.angle_alpha   90.00
_cell.angle_beta   90.00
_cell.angle_gamma   90.00
#
_symmetry.space_group_name_H-M   'P 1'
#
loop_
_entity.id
_entity.type
_entity.pdbx_description
1 polymer ?
#
loop_
_entity_poly.entity_id
_entity_poly.type
_entity_poly.pdbx_seq_one_letter_code
_entity_poly.pdbx_strand_id
1 'polypeptide(L)'
;MRLAHAQGADVVVPYALPQFGPVSTCLRWLQMEAVLASDARQAHVAWERADAFIRHVAAGAQTLIGQAIAWSWITRHQVLLAQWAARQPPGDGALPAAWLKPYPERILQPRFWMAAESHFGRETTADIGNRSEAMFGAEPNPLQRWAGLLSLGYLPELTRQMLDEQWLAQVRAQGELQGAALARSARSEPEPEPETMSGWSAMRWRNTVGGILVDVARPHFRPYVLRQADVALYQTALGLSQQLNGLPAAERLARLQGQALEVGIRERLSLEGDALLIRTWRGDAEPAESAPVRFPLRPA
;
A
#
# COMPACT_ATOMS: atom_id res chain seq x y z
N MET A 1 40.91 6.01 -49.09
CA MET A 1 41.34 6.21 -47.69
C MET A 1 40.31 5.53 -46.80
N ARG A 2 40.65 4.32 -46.31
CA ARG A 2 39.78 3.49 -45.47
C ARG A 2 39.86 4.02 -44.04
N LEU A 3 38.75 4.44 -43.46
CA LEU A 3 38.65 4.64 -42.00
C LEU A 3 38.16 3.33 -41.40
N ALA A 4 39.04 2.74 -40.61
CA ALA A 4 38.86 1.47 -39.93
C ALA A 4 37.78 1.56 -38.86
N HIS A 5 36.92 0.53 -38.82
CA HIS A 5 36.11 0.19 -37.67
C HIS A 5 37.00 -0.05 -36.45
N ALA A 6 36.94 0.83 -35.46
CA ALA A 6 37.33 0.50 -34.10
C ALA A 6 36.10 -0.09 -33.41
N GLN A 7 36.00 -1.41 -33.42
CA GLN A 7 35.18 -2.17 -32.47
C GLN A 7 35.84 -2.03 -31.09
N GLY A 8 35.54 -0.94 -30.41
CA GLY A 8 35.77 -0.84 -28.98
C GLY A 8 34.64 -1.58 -28.28
N ALA A 9 34.94 -2.67 -27.60
CA ALA A 9 34.01 -3.25 -26.64
C ALA A 9 33.69 -2.15 -25.61
N ASP A 10 32.47 -1.64 -25.63
CA ASP A 10 31.96 -0.77 -24.57
C ASP A 10 32.05 -1.56 -23.27
N VAL A 11 33.10 -1.28 -22.50
CA VAL A 11 33.19 -1.72 -21.12
C VAL A 11 32.11 -0.94 -20.40
N VAL A 12 30.94 -1.56 -20.25
CA VAL A 12 29.89 -1.08 -19.36
C VAL A 12 30.48 -1.12 -17.96
N VAL A 13 30.98 0.03 -17.49
CA VAL A 13 31.42 0.17 -16.10
C VAL A 13 30.14 0.08 -15.27
N PRO A 14 29.96 -0.97 -14.45
CA PRO A 14 28.79 -1.07 -13.59
C PRO A 14 28.81 0.16 -12.69
N TYR A 15 27.72 0.93 -12.71
CA TYR A 15 27.65 2.08 -11.82
C TYR A 15 27.81 1.56 -10.38
N ALA A 16 28.67 2.19 -9.58
CA ALA A 16 28.87 1.79 -8.19
C ALA A 16 27.64 2.12 -7.33
N LEU A 17 27.08 1.12 -6.64
CA LEU A 17 25.98 1.31 -5.69
C LEU A 17 26.29 2.46 -4.70
N PRO A 18 25.34 3.38 -4.44
CA PRO A 18 25.55 4.44 -3.47
C PRO A 18 25.70 3.84 -2.05
N GLN A 19 26.91 3.91 -1.50
CA GLN A 19 27.26 3.27 -0.21
C GLN A 19 26.63 3.91 1.02
N PHE A 20 26.13 5.16 0.90
CA PHE A 20 25.53 5.93 2.00
C PHE A 20 24.14 6.47 1.66
N GLY A 21 23.44 5.83 0.72
CA GLY A 21 22.10 6.25 0.31
C GLY A 21 21.00 5.71 1.24
N PRO A 22 19.86 6.41 1.38
CA PRO A 22 18.67 5.81 1.96
C PRO A 22 18.24 4.59 1.14
N VAL A 23 17.52 3.68 1.78
CA VAL A 23 17.06 2.40 1.20
C VAL A 23 16.32 2.57 -0.14
N SER A 24 15.54 3.65 -0.28
CA SER A 24 14.84 4.02 -1.52
C SER A 24 15.79 4.29 -2.70
N THR A 25 16.99 4.80 -2.43
CA THR A 25 18.03 5.05 -3.44
C THR A 25 18.57 3.74 -4.00
N CYS A 26 18.78 2.73 -3.16
CA CYS A 26 19.22 1.40 -3.62
C CYS A 26 18.20 0.77 -4.58
N LEU A 27 16.91 0.83 -4.25
CA LEU A 27 15.88 0.33 -5.16
C LEU A 27 15.85 1.10 -6.47
N ARG A 28 15.86 2.44 -6.40
CA ARG A 28 15.85 3.28 -7.61
C ARG A 28 17.07 3.03 -8.49
N TRP A 29 18.21 2.78 -7.88
CA TRP A 29 19.43 2.41 -8.58
C TRP A 29 19.28 1.13 -9.39
N LEU A 30 18.80 0.05 -8.76
CA LEU A 30 18.55 -1.22 -9.45
C LEU A 30 17.55 -1.06 -10.61
N GLN A 31 16.52 -0.23 -10.42
CA GLN A 31 15.56 0.09 -11.48
C GLN A 31 16.21 0.88 -12.63
N MET A 32 17.12 1.80 -12.33
CA MET A 32 17.88 2.55 -13.35
C MET A 32 18.86 1.63 -14.11
N GLU A 33 19.59 0.77 -13.41
CA GLU A 33 20.45 -0.25 -14.02
C GLU A 33 19.63 -1.13 -14.98
N ALA A 34 18.44 -1.57 -14.57
CA ALA A 34 17.60 -2.42 -15.39
C ALA A 34 17.07 -1.72 -16.66
N VAL A 35 16.72 -0.44 -16.56
CA VAL A 35 16.23 0.36 -17.70
C VAL A 35 17.34 0.75 -18.66
N LEU A 36 18.56 0.99 -18.16
CA LEU A 36 19.73 1.42 -18.94
C LEU A 36 20.59 0.26 -19.46
N ALA A 37 20.25 -0.98 -19.10
CA ALA A 37 21.01 -2.15 -19.53
C ALA A 37 21.08 -2.26 -21.06
N SER A 38 22.25 -2.67 -21.57
CA SER A 38 22.52 -2.80 -23.00
C SER A 38 21.80 -3.98 -23.66
N ASP A 39 21.39 -4.97 -22.88
CA ASP A 39 20.68 -6.16 -23.34
C ASP A 39 19.65 -6.66 -22.31
N ALA A 40 18.72 -7.51 -22.77
CA ALA A 40 17.63 -8.03 -21.96
C ALA A 40 18.11 -8.91 -20.79
N ARG A 41 19.26 -9.60 -20.92
CA ARG A 41 19.79 -10.47 -19.87
C ARG A 41 20.32 -9.64 -18.70
N GLN A 42 21.05 -8.57 -18.98
CA GLN A 42 21.52 -7.64 -17.96
C GLN A 42 20.34 -6.92 -17.28
N ALA A 43 19.36 -6.47 -18.07
CA ALA A 43 18.15 -5.87 -17.53
C ALA A 43 17.44 -6.84 -16.56
N HIS A 44 17.37 -8.11 -16.95
CA HIS A 44 16.70 -9.14 -16.16
C HIS A 44 17.35 -9.35 -14.79
N VAL A 45 18.68 -9.42 -14.72
CA VAL A 45 19.40 -9.55 -13.44
C VAL A 45 19.12 -8.36 -12.51
N ALA A 46 19.11 -7.14 -13.05
CA ALA A 46 18.82 -5.94 -12.27
C ALA A 46 17.35 -5.90 -11.80
N TRP A 47 16.40 -6.29 -12.66
CA TRP A 47 14.99 -6.43 -12.30
C TRP A 47 14.76 -7.50 -11.23
N GLU A 48 15.43 -8.65 -11.32
CA GLU A 48 15.36 -9.72 -10.33
C GLU A 48 15.84 -9.26 -8.95
N ARG A 49 16.96 -8.53 -8.91
CA ARG A 49 17.48 -7.95 -7.67
C ARG A 49 16.51 -6.91 -7.10
N ALA A 50 15.88 -6.08 -7.94
CA ALA A 50 14.89 -5.11 -7.51
C ALA A 50 13.63 -5.79 -6.93
N ASP A 51 13.11 -6.84 -7.59
CA ASP A 51 11.95 -7.61 -7.12
C ASP A 51 12.27 -8.31 -5.78
N ALA A 52 13.42 -9.00 -5.69
CA ALA A 52 13.87 -9.65 -4.46
C ALA A 52 14.01 -8.66 -3.30
N PHE A 53 14.57 -7.48 -3.57
CA PHE A 53 14.70 -6.40 -2.61
C PHE A 53 13.34 -5.91 -2.10
N ILE A 54 12.40 -5.61 -3.01
CA ILE A 54 11.04 -5.16 -2.66
C ILE A 54 10.32 -6.22 -1.83
N ARG A 55 10.41 -7.49 -2.23
CA ARG A 55 9.77 -8.61 -1.50
C ARG A 55 10.34 -8.77 -0.10
N HIS A 56 11.64 -8.57 0.08
CA HIS A 56 12.27 -8.60 1.40
C HIS A 56 11.76 -7.46 2.30
N VAL A 57 11.71 -6.23 1.77
CA VAL A 57 11.15 -5.07 2.51
C VAL A 57 9.68 -5.28 2.84
N ALA A 58 8.88 -5.78 1.89
CA ALA A 58 7.47 -6.10 2.10
C ALA A 58 7.28 -7.16 3.19
N ALA A 59 8.13 -8.19 3.24
CA ALA A 59 8.07 -9.22 4.27
C ALA A 59 8.44 -8.69 5.68
N GLY A 60 9.28 -7.66 5.75
CA GLY A 60 9.70 -7.01 7.00
C GLY A 60 8.82 -5.84 7.45
N ALA A 61 7.91 -5.33 6.61
CA ALA A 61 7.10 -4.15 6.92
C ALA A 61 6.02 -4.44 7.97
N GLN A 62 6.20 -3.95 9.19
CA GLN A 62 5.28 -4.18 10.32
C GLN A 62 4.30 -3.02 10.54
N THR A 63 4.82 -1.78 10.58
CA THR A 63 4.04 -0.55 10.79
C THR A 63 3.30 -0.12 9.52
N LEU A 64 2.24 0.68 9.65
CA LEU A 64 1.52 1.26 8.52
C LEU A 64 2.42 2.10 7.60
N ILE A 65 3.34 2.88 8.17
CA ILE A 65 4.31 3.68 7.39
C ILE A 65 5.19 2.77 6.54
N GLY A 66 5.76 1.72 7.14
CA GLY A 66 6.55 0.72 6.43
C GLY A 66 5.76 0.03 5.31
N GLN A 67 4.49 -0.31 5.56
CA GLN A 67 3.62 -0.87 4.54
C GLN A 67 3.32 0.12 3.41
N ALA A 68 3.04 1.38 3.72
CA ALA A 68 2.78 2.42 2.73
C ALA A 68 3.99 2.66 1.80
N ILE A 69 5.21 2.61 2.35
CA ILE A 69 6.45 2.66 1.57
C ILE A 69 6.53 1.44 0.65
N ALA A 70 6.32 0.23 1.19
CA ALA A 70 6.34 -1.00 0.40
C ALA A 70 5.31 -0.99 -0.74
N TRP A 71 4.07 -0.58 -0.49
CA TRP A 71 3.03 -0.43 -1.52
C TRP A 71 3.47 0.54 -2.61
N SER A 72 4.06 1.67 -2.24
CA SER A 72 4.59 2.65 -3.21
C SER A 72 5.67 2.06 -4.11
N TRP A 73 6.55 1.23 -3.55
CA TRP A 73 7.65 0.64 -4.29
C TRP A 73 7.15 -0.46 -5.21
N ILE A 74 6.22 -1.29 -4.73
CA ILE A 74 5.57 -2.34 -5.50
C ILE A 74 4.85 -1.75 -6.73
N THR A 75 3.97 -0.77 -6.53
CA THR A 75 3.18 -0.20 -7.64
C THR A 75 4.09 0.45 -8.68
N ARG A 76 5.09 1.22 -8.24
CA ARG A 76 6.08 1.84 -9.14
C ARG A 76 6.88 0.78 -9.90
N HIS A 77 7.33 -0.27 -9.23
CA HIS A 77 8.09 -1.35 -9.85
C HIS A 77 7.25 -2.09 -10.89
N GLN A 78 5.98 -2.39 -10.61
CA GLN A 78 5.07 -3.04 -11.56
C GLN A 78 4.81 -2.17 -12.79
N VAL A 79 4.63 -0.85 -12.62
CA VAL A 79 4.51 0.09 -13.74
C VAL A 79 5.77 0.07 -14.61
N LEU A 80 6.95 0.14 -13.99
CA LEU A 80 8.21 0.14 -14.73
C LEU A 80 8.46 -1.20 -15.44
N LEU A 81 8.12 -2.32 -14.81
CA LEU A 81 8.20 -3.65 -15.43
C LEU A 81 7.28 -3.78 -16.64
N ALA A 82 6.04 -3.30 -16.55
CA ALA A 82 5.11 -3.28 -17.68
C ALA A 82 5.67 -2.43 -18.84
N GLN A 83 6.21 -1.24 -18.52
CA GLN A 83 6.85 -0.36 -19.50
C GLN A 83 8.07 -1.00 -20.16
N TRP A 84 8.93 -1.66 -19.38
CA TRP A 84 10.10 -2.35 -19.90
C TRP A 84 9.69 -3.50 -20.82
N ALA A 85 8.77 -4.36 -20.38
CA ALA A 85 8.34 -5.53 -21.14
C ALA A 85 7.70 -5.16 -22.49
N ALA A 86 6.91 -4.08 -22.53
CA ALA A 86 6.28 -3.60 -23.76
C ALA A 86 7.29 -3.10 -24.82
N ARG A 87 8.47 -2.65 -24.38
CA ARG A 87 9.55 -2.15 -25.26
C ARG A 87 10.45 -3.25 -25.80
N GLN A 88 10.44 -4.43 -25.19
CA GLN A 88 11.30 -5.53 -25.62
C GLN A 88 10.75 -6.22 -26.90
N PRO A 89 11.64 -6.79 -27.72
CA PRO A 89 11.27 -7.64 -28.85
C PRO A 89 10.32 -8.79 -28.44
N PRO A 90 9.53 -9.36 -29.38
CA PRO A 90 8.76 -10.56 -29.14
C PRO A 90 9.63 -11.70 -28.58
N GLY A 91 9.21 -12.30 -27.46
CA GLY A 91 9.98 -13.32 -26.73
C GLY A 91 10.81 -12.76 -25.59
N ASP A 92 11.53 -11.65 -25.79
CA ASP A 92 12.48 -11.10 -24.81
C ASP A 92 11.81 -10.30 -23.67
N GLY A 93 10.59 -9.80 -23.92
CA GLY A 93 9.80 -9.06 -22.93
C GLY A 93 8.97 -9.93 -21.97
N ALA A 94 9.07 -11.25 -22.07
CA ALA A 94 8.30 -12.15 -21.22
C ALA A 94 8.83 -12.10 -19.78
N LEU A 95 7.98 -11.66 -18.85
CA LEU A 95 8.35 -11.63 -17.44
C LEU A 95 8.37 -13.06 -16.85
N PRO A 96 9.40 -13.42 -16.06
CA PRO A 96 9.42 -14.68 -15.33
C PRO A 96 8.20 -14.87 -14.46
N ALA A 97 7.70 -16.11 -14.39
CA ALA A 97 6.60 -16.47 -13.51
C ALA A 97 6.88 -16.11 -12.04
N ALA A 98 8.14 -16.12 -11.61
CA ALA A 98 8.56 -15.72 -10.27
C ALA A 98 8.18 -14.27 -9.93
N TRP A 99 8.34 -13.33 -10.86
CA TRP A 99 8.05 -11.91 -10.64
C TRP A 99 6.54 -11.62 -10.63
N LEU A 100 5.76 -12.49 -11.27
CA LEU A 100 4.30 -12.40 -11.29
C LEU A 100 3.65 -13.02 -10.04
N LYS A 101 4.40 -13.77 -9.22
CA LYS A 101 3.86 -14.38 -7.99
C LYS A 101 3.33 -13.32 -7.03
N PRO A 102 2.23 -13.61 -6.31
CA PRO A 102 1.72 -12.76 -5.24
C PRO A 102 2.83 -12.22 -4.33
N TYR A 103 2.73 -10.95 -3.97
CA TYR A 103 3.56 -10.41 -2.90
C TYR A 103 3.18 -11.06 -1.55
N PRO A 104 4.05 -10.99 -0.52
CA PRO A 104 3.73 -11.57 0.78
C PRO A 104 2.38 -11.08 1.32
N GLU A 105 1.58 -11.98 1.90
CA GLU A 105 0.26 -11.62 2.46
C GLU A 105 0.31 -10.45 3.44
N ARG A 106 1.46 -10.28 4.11
CA ARG A 106 1.74 -9.18 5.04
C ARG A 106 1.41 -7.79 4.48
N ILE A 107 1.70 -7.56 3.19
CA ILE A 107 1.42 -6.28 2.54
C ILE A 107 0.06 -6.25 1.84
N LEU A 108 -0.65 -7.38 1.75
CA LEU A 108 -1.94 -7.47 1.07
C LEU A 108 -3.13 -7.46 2.04
N GLN A 109 -2.92 -7.87 3.29
CA GLN A 109 -3.96 -7.98 4.31
C GLN A 109 -3.80 -6.89 5.40
N PRO A 110 -4.88 -6.19 5.79
CA PRO A 110 -4.79 -5.12 6.79
C PRO A 110 -4.39 -5.59 8.20
N ARG A 111 -4.73 -6.82 8.59
CA ARG A 111 -4.51 -7.34 9.95
C ARG A 111 -3.08 -7.15 10.47
N PHE A 112 -2.09 -7.16 9.57
CA PHE A 112 -0.68 -7.08 9.96
C PHE A 112 -0.26 -5.69 10.42
N TRP A 113 -0.64 -4.62 9.69
CA TRP A 113 -0.34 -3.27 10.15
C TRP A 113 -1.31 -2.83 11.24
N MET A 114 -2.58 -3.25 11.20
CA MET A 114 -3.56 -2.96 12.25
C MET A 114 -3.10 -3.49 13.61
N ALA A 115 -2.47 -4.66 13.66
CA ALA A 115 -1.88 -5.19 14.90
C ALA A 115 -0.79 -4.27 15.46
N ALA A 116 0.12 -3.75 14.62
CA ALA A 116 1.17 -2.84 15.06
C ALA A 116 0.60 -1.47 15.50
N GLU A 117 -0.31 -0.90 14.72
CA GLU A 117 -0.93 0.41 15.02
C GLU A 117 -1.83 0.34 16.27
N SER A 118 -2.54 -0.77 16.50
CA SER A 118 -3.32 -0.99 17.73
C SER A 118 -2.43 -1.09 18.97
N HIS A 119 -1.24 -1.68 18.86
CA HIS A 119 -0.28 -1.69 19.95
C HIS A 119 0.25 -0.27 20.23
N PHE A 120 0.65 0.47 19.19
CA PHE A 120 1.11 1.85 19.34
C PHE A 120 0.05 2.77 19.96
N GLY A 121 -1.21 2.63 19.55
CA GLY A 121 -2.34 3.37 20.13
C GLY A 121 -2.58 3.05 21.60
N ARG A 122 -2.41 1.78 22.00
CA ARG A 122 -2.50 1.36 23.41
C ARG A 122 -1.42 2.01 24.27
N GLU A 123 -0.16 1.93 23.85
CA GLU A 123 0.97 2.51 24.59
C GLU A 123 0.84 4.03 24.71
N THR A 124 0.48 4.72 23.61
CA THR A 124 0.27 6.18 23.61
C THR A 124 -0.83 6.60 24.59
N THR A 125 -1.90 5.82 24.70
CA THR A 125 -3.00 6.10 25.64
C THR A 125 -2.56 5.87 27.09
N ALA A 126 -1.76 4.84 27.35
CA ALA A 126 -1.20 4.59 28.68
C ALA A 126 -0.26 5.73 29.13
N ASP A 127 0.58 6.24 28.22
CA ASP A 127 1.49 7.36 28.49
C ASP A 127 0.74 8.66 28.86
N ILE A 128 -0.41 8.92 28.22
CA ILE A 128 -1.26 10.06 28.55
C ILE A 128 -1.86 9.91 29.95
N GLY A 129 -2.29 8.69 30.32
CA GLY A 129 -2.86 8.43 31.64
C GLY A 129 -1.87 8.61 32.78
N ASN A 130 -0.63 8.17 32.60
CA ASN A 130 0.44 8.37 33.58
C ASN A 130 0.79 9.86 33.79
N ARG A 131 0.54 10.73 32.79
CA ARG A 131 0.75 12.18 32.88
C ARG A 131 -0.49 12.96 33.32
N SER A 132 -1.67 12.34 33.32
CA SER A 132 -2.93 12.97 33.75
C SER A 132 -2.98 13.23 35.26
N GLU A 133 -2.23 12.45 36.04
CA GLU A 133 -1.92 12.77 37.45
C GLU A 133 -1.17 14.10 37.60
N ALA A 134 -0.53 14.59 36.52
CA ALA A 134 0.17 15.87 36.45
C ALA A 134 -0.50 16.91 35.51
N MET A 135 -1.67 16.61 34.92
CA MET A 135 -2.38 17.53 34.00
C MET A 135 -2.96 18.76 34.73
N PHE A 136 -3.26 18.62 36.01
CA PHE A 136 -3.53 19.75 36.89
C PHE A 136 -2.19 20.16 37.49
N GLY A 137 -1.84 21.46 37.44
CA GLY A 137 -0.56 21.96 37.95
C GLY A 137 -0.27 21.53 39.40
N ALA A 138 0.93 21.84 39.90
CA ALA A 138 1.45 21.37 41.19
C ALA A 138 0.49 21.50 42.40
N GLU A 139 -0.52 22.37 42.33
CA GLU A 139 -1.63 22.42 43.27
C GLU A 139 -3.00 22.38 42.56
N PRO A 140 -3.66 21.21 42.45
CA PRO A 140 -5.02 21.13 41.93
C PRO A 140 -5.99 21.83 42.88
N ASN A 141 -6.92 22.62 42.34
CA ASN A 141 -7.98 23.25 43.11
C ASN A 141 -8.93 22.18 43.70
N PRO A 142 -9.79 22.52 44.69
CA PRO A 142 -10.65 21.54 45.35
C PRO A 142 -11.60 20.78 44.40
N LEU A 143 -12.09 21.44 43.34
CA LEU A 143 -12.93 20.80 42.32
C LEU A 143 -12.12 19.81 41.46
N GLN A 144 -10.88 20.13 41.12
CA GLN A 144 -9.97 19.25 40.40
C GLN A 144 -9.55 18.05 41.25
N ARG A 145 -9.30 18.25 42.55
CA ARG A 145 -9.05 17.13 43.49
C ARG A 145 -10.27 16.22 43.62
N TRP A 146 -11.46 16.82 43.77
CA TRP A 146 -12.71 16.06 43.83
C TRP A 146 -12.99 15.29 42.54
N ALA A 147 -12.76 15.91 41.38
CA ALA A 147 -12.87 15.27 40.08
C ALA A 147 -11.85 14.14 39.89
N GLY A 148 -10.60 14.34 40.34
CA GLY A 148 -9.56 13.31 40.31
C GLY A 148 -9.89 12.12 41.22
N LEU A 149 -10.36 12.37 42.45
CA LEU A 149 -10.79 11.33 43.39
C LEU A 149 -11.95 10.48 42.89
N LEU A 150 -12.85 11.07 42.08
CA LEU A 150 -13.98 10.37 41.47
C LEU A 150 -13.70 9.85 40.05
N SER A 151 -12.47 10.08 39.56
CA SER A 151 -12.02 9.77 38.20
C SER A 151 -13.00 10.29 37.15
N LEU A 152 -13.40 11.56 37.29
CA LEU A 152 -14.30 12.25 36.37
C LEU A 152 -13.47 12.92 35.27
N GLY A 153 -13.85 12.66 34.02
CA GLY A 153 -13.26 13.27 32.83
C GLY A 153 -12.32 12.32 32.07
N TYR A 154 -11.53 11.49 32.76
CA TYR A 154 -10.65 10.51 32.12
C TYR A 154 -10.56 9.20 32.91
N LEU A 155 -10.83 8.09 32.24
CA LEU A 155 -10.74 6.72 32.75
C LEU A 155 -9.81 5.92 31.81
N PRO A 156 -8.53 5.72 32.16
CA PRO A 156 -7.54 5.12 31.28
C PRO A 156 -7.91 3.70 30.82
N GLU A 157 -8.35 2.84 31.74
CA GLU A 157 -8.72 1.44 31.44
C GLU A 157 -9.92 1.37 30.51
N LEU A 158 -10.91 2.23 30.74
CA LEU A 158 -12.10 2.34 29.89
C LEU A 158 -11.73 2.83 28.49
N THR A 159 -10.87 3.85 28.41
CA THR A 159 -10.35 4.37 27.13
C THR A 159 -9.61 3.28 26.36
N ARG A 160 -8.78 2.48 27.05
CA ARG A 160 -8.09 1.33 26.44
C ARG A 160 -9.07 0.28 25.90
N GLN A 161 -10.10 -0.08 26.67
CA GLN A 161 -11.14 -1.01 26.23
C GLN A 161 -11.88 -0.50 24.98
N MET A 162 -12.24 0.78 24.95
CA MET A 162 -12.86 1.41 23.79
C MET A 162 -11.98 1.35 22.53
N LEU A 163 -10.67 1.62 22.68
CA LEU A 163 -9.71 1.48 21.57
C LEU A 163 -9.58 0.02 21.10
N ASP A 164 -9.45 -0.93 22.02
CA ASP A 164 -9.34 -2.35 21.71
C ASP A 164 -10.57 -2.87 20.96
N GLU A 165 -11.77 -2.49 21.39
CA GLU A 165 -13.02 -2.85 20.72
C GLU A 165 -13.09 -2.30 19.29
N GLN A 166 -12.69 -1.03 19.10
CA GLN A 166 -12.64 -0.41 17.79
C GLN A 166 -11.67 -1.15 16.86
N TRP A 167 -10.46 -1.43 17.32
CA TRP A 167 -9.46 -2.17 16.53
C TRP A 167 -9.92 -3.58 16.21
N LEU A 168 -10.52 -4.29 17.17
CA LEU A 168 -11.09 -5.62 16.96
C LEU A 168 -12.22 -5.59 15.93
N ALA A 169 -13.08 -4.58 15.95
CA ALA A 169 -14.13 -4.42 14.95
C ALA A 169 -13.54 -4.22 13.55
N GLN A 170 -12.51 -3.37 13.40
CA GLN A 170 -11.85 -3.15 12.11
C GLN A 170 -11.13 -4.41 11.61
N VAL A 171 -10.39 -5.11 12.47
CA VAL A 171 -9.71 -6.35 12.12
C VAL A 171 -10.72 -7.43 11.70
N ARG A 172 -11.86 -7.55 12.38
CA ARG A 172 -12.92 -8.48 11.97
C ARG A 172 -13.55 -8.10 10.64
N ALA A 173 -13.77 -6.81 10.40
CA ALA A 173 -14.42 -6.32 9.18
C ALA A 173 -13.52 -6.40 7.95
N GLN A 174 -12.21 -6.12 8.10
CA GLN A 174 -11.31 -5.90 6.97
C GLN A 174 -10.01 -6.73 7.02
N GLY A 175 -9.65 -7.29 8.18
CA GLY A 175 -8.29 -7.78 8.45
C GLY A 175 -7.80 -8.86 7.50
N GLU A 176 -8.69 -9.69 6.95
CA GLU A 176 -8.37 -10.77 6.00
C GLU A 176 -8.74 -10.43 4.56
N LEU A 177 -9.42 -9.30 4.33
CA LEU A 177 -9.83 -8.88 3.00
C LEU A 177 -8.64 -8.39 2.18
N GLN A 178 -8.74 -8.58 0.86
CA GLN A 178 -7.73 -8.13 -0.12
C GLN A 178 -8.42 -7.61 -1.37
N GLY A 179 -7.68 -6.85 -2.20
CA GLY A 179 -8.12 -6.42 -3.52
C GLY A 179 -9.51 -5.77 -3.53
N ALA A 180 -10.38 -6.24 -4.44
CA ALA A 180 -11.70 -5.63 -4.60
C ALA A 180 -12.64 -5.86 -3.40
N ALA A 181 -12.49 -6.95 -2.63
CA ALA A 181 -13.26 -7.14 -1.40
C ALA A 181 -12.88 -6.09 -0.35
N LEU A 182 -11.58 -5.82 -0.19
CA LEU A 182 -11.07 -4.79 0.71
C LEU A 182 -11.47 -3.37 0.26
N ALA A 183 -11.40 -3.08 -1.03
CA ALA A 183 -11.83 -1.79 -1.56
C ALA A 183 -13.34 -1.56 -1.37
N ARG A 184 -14.17 -2.62 -1.46
CA ARG A 184 -15.61 -2.55 -1.19
C ARG A 184 -15.88 -2.26 0.29
N SER A 185 -15.21 -2.95 1.22
CA SER A 185 -15.41 -2.73 2.65
C SER A 185 -15.11 -1.28 3.05
N ALA A 186 -14.02 -0.70 2.51
CA ALA A 186 -13.63 0.68 2.77
C ALA A 186 -14.58 1.75 2.19
N ARG A 187 -15.47 1.37 1.26
CA ARG A 187 -16.50 2.27 0.69
C ARG A 187 -17.84 2.13 1.40
N SER A 188 -18.12 0.95 1.96
CA SER A 188 -19.34 0.66 2.68
C SER A 188 -19.28 1.07 4.14
N GLU A 189 -18.12 1.47 4.67
CA GLU A 189 -18.04 2.07 6.01
C GLU A 189 -18.87 3.36 6.01
N PRO A 190 -20.00 3.39 6.74
CA PRO A 190 -20.70 4.65 6.94
C PRO A 190 -19.73 5.59 7.67
N GLU A 191 -19.75 6.88 7.33
CA GLU A 191 -19.13 7.88 8.21
C GLU A 191 -19.68 7.60 9.62
N PRO A 192 -18.81 7.33 10.60
CA PRO A 192 -19.29 6.87 11.87
C PRO A 192 -20.02 8.03 12.52
N GLU A 193 -21.35 7.94 12.55
CA GLU A 193 -22.14 8.87 13.35
C GLU A 193 -21.62 8.79 14.80
N PRO A 194 -21.46 9.94 15.49
CA PRO A 194 -20.95 10.01 16.86
C PRO A 194 -21.75 9.21 17.91
N GLU A 195 -22.83 8.54 17.50
CA GLU A 195 -23.91 8.06 18.37
C GLU A 195 -24.28 6.58 18.21
N THR A 196 -23.57 5.79 17.38
CA THR A 196 -23.88 4.35 17.31
C THR A 196 -23.49 3.66 18.63
N MET A 197 -24.53 3.35 19.39
CA MET A 197 -24.53 3.01 20.82
C MET A 197 -23.77 1.71 21.14
N SER A 198 -22.50 1.82 21.52
CA SER A 198 -21.89 0.84 22.42
C SER A 198 -22.34 1.13 23.87
N GLY A 199 -22.35 0.13 24.75
CA GLY A 199 -22.66 0.34 26.18
C GLY A 199 -21.75 1.39 26.86
N TRP A 200 -20.65 1.76 26.23
CA TRP A 200 -19.70 2.77 26.68
C TRP A 200 -20.15 4.21 26.41
N SER A 201 -21.09 4.45 25.49
CA SER A 201 -21.66 5.79 25.24
C SER A 201 -22.39 6.33 26.48
N ALA A 202 -23.00 5.45 27.28
CA ALA A 202 -23.65 5.78 28.54
C ALA A 202 -22.68 6.31 29.61
N MET A 203 -21.38 5.99 29.51
CA MET A 203 -20.33 6.49 30.41
C MET A 203 -19.47 7.60 29.79
N ARG A 204 -19.81 8.10 28.60
CA ARG A 204 -19.02 9.15 27.91
C ARG A 204 -18.94 10.46 28.71
N TRP A 205 -19.96 10.76 29.51
CA TRP A 205 -19.94 11.91 30.44
C TRP A 205 -18.91 11.73 31.57
N ARG A 206 -18.60 10.49 31.96
CA ARG A 206 -17.60 10.17 33.00
C ARG A 206 -16.19 10.05 32.41
N ASN A 207 -16.06 9.66 31.15
CA ASN A 207 -14.80 9.51 30.42
C ASN A 207 -14.74 10.41 29.18
N THR A 208 -15.02 11.70 29.34
CA THR A 208 -15.13 12.63 28.21
C THR A 208 -13.82 12.81 27.47
N VAL A 209 -12.69 12.99 28.19
CA VAL A 209 -11.35 13.08 27.60
C VAL A 209 -10.99 11.77 26.90
N GLY A 210 -11.29 10.62 27.51
CA GLY A 210 -11.02 9.32 26.90
C GLY A 210 -11.84 9.09 25.63
N GLY A 211 -13.12 9.47 25.64
CA GLY A 211 -13.97 9.47 24.45
C GLY A 211 -13.41 10.35 23.35
N ILE A 212 -13.02 11.59 23.67
CA ILE A 212 -12.37 12.50 22.72
C ILE A 212 -11.08 11.89 22.17
N LEU A 213 -10.25 11.26 23.02
CA LEU A 213 -9.02 10.60 22.58
C LEU A 213 -9.32 9.44 21.64
N VAL A 214 -10.33 8.62 21.89
CA VAL A 214 -10.76 7.55 20.99
C VAL A 214 -11.28 8.12 19.66
N ASP A 215 -12.08 9.19 19.72
CA ASP A 215 -12.65 9.84 18.54
C ASP A 215 -11.60 10.53 17.67
N VAL A 216 -10.62 11.21 18.29
CA VAL A 216 -9.51 11.86 17.59
C VAL A 216 -8.48 10.84 17.11
N ALA A 217 -8.22 9.80 17.91
CA ALA A 217 -7.36 8.70 17.50
C ALA A 217 -8.02 7.82 16.46
N ARG A 218 -9.34 7.93 16.22
CA ARG A 218 -10.04 7.22 15.14
C ARG A 218 -9.43 7.67 13.82
N PRO A 219 -8.61 6.82 13.22
CA PRO A 219 -7.80 7.21 12.10
C PRO A 219 -8.60 7.09 10.80
N HIS A 220 -8.43 8.05 9.89
CA HIS A 220 -8.91 7.92 8.53
C HIS A 220 -8.00 6.98 7.74
N PHE A 221 -8.13 5.66 7.98
CA PHE A 221 -7.31 4.66 7.28
C PHE A 221 -7.79 4.33 5.88
N ARG A 222 -8.96 4.83 5.48
CA ARG A 222 -9.53 4.58 4.15
C ARG A 222 -8.51 4.76 3.01
N PRO A 223 -7.72 5.85 2.92
CA PRO A 223 -6.68 5.99 1.89
C PRO A 223 -5.66 4.85 1.87
N TYR A 224 -5.22 4.38 3.05
CA TYR A 224 -4.27 3.28 3.17
C TYR A 224 -4.88 1.94 2.77
N VAL A 225 -6.13 1.69 3.16
CA VAL A 225 -6.86 0.49 2.77
C VAL A 225 -7.08 0.44 1.26
N LEU A 226 -7.46 1.56 0.64
CA LEU A 226 -7.61 1.67 -0.82
C LEU A 226 -6.27 1.48 -1.53
N ARG A 227 -5.19 2.08 -1.00
CA ARG A 227 -3.83 1.89 -1.53
C ARG A 227 -3.37 0.43 -1.45
N GLN A 228 -3.69 -0.26 -0.36
CA GLN A 228 -3.39 -1.68 -0.18
C GLN A 228 -4.17 -2.55 -1.18
N ALA A 229 -5.46 -2.26 -1.38
CA ALA A 229 -6.27 -2.92 -2.40
C ALA A 229 -5.70 -2.72 -3.80
N ASP A 230 -5.26 -1.49 -4.12
CA ASP A 230 -4.66 -1.16 -5.42
C ASP A 230 -3.42 -2.02 -5.71
N VAL A 231 -2.60 -2.41 -4.72
CA VAL A 231 -1.45 -3.30 -4.96
C VAL A 231 -1.86 -4.62 -5.62
N ALA A 232 -2.97 -5.23 -5.19
CA ALA A 232 -3.51 -6.45 -5.80
C ALA A 232 -4.03 -6.20 -7.23
N LEU A 233 -4.59 -5.02 -7.50
CA LEU A 233 -5.04 -4.60 -8.83
C LEU A 233 -3.85 -4.45 -9.78
N TYR A 234 -2.77 -3.77 -9.38
CA TYR A 234 -1.57 -3.61 -10.22
C TYR A 234 -0.90 -4.96 -10.50
N GLN A 235 -0.91 -5.88 -9.53
CA GLN A 235 -0.41 -7.24 -9.74
C GLN A 235 -1.22 -7.98 -10.80
N THR A 236 -2.55 -7.93 -10.70
CA THR A 236 -3.44 -8.54 -11.69
C THR A 236 -3.26 -7.90 -13.07
N ALA A 237 -3.15 -6.57 -13.13
CA ALA A 237 -2.92 -5.83 -14.36
C ALA A 237 -1.57 -6.17 -15.00
N LEU A 238 -0.50 -6.36 -14.21
CA LEU A 238 0.81 -6.75 -14.73
C LEU A 238 0.73 -8.12 -15.41
N GLY A 239 0.13 -9.11 -14.74
CA GLY A 239 -0.07 -10.44 -15.30
C GLY A 239 -0.90 -10.41 -16.59
N LEU A 240 -1.96 -9.60 -16.64
CA LEU A 240 -2.77 -9.43 -17.84
C LEU A 240 -2.01 -8.74 -18.97
N SER A 241 -1.24 -7.68 -18.67
CA SER A 241 -0.43 -6.99 -19.68
C SER A 241 0.57 -7.93 -20.36
N GLN A 242 1.16 -8.86 -19.61
CA GLN A 242 2.05 -9.89 -20.16
C GLN A 242 1.33 -10.83 -21.12
N GLN A 243 0.14 -11.30 -20.74
CA GLN A 243 -0.66 -12.15 -21.62
C GLN A 243 -1.06 -11.42 -22.91
N LEU A 244 -1.44 -10.13 -22.80
CA LEU A 244 -1.85 -9.32 -23.95
C LEU A 244 -0.68 -8.93 -24.87
N ASN A 245 0.53 -8.76 -24.33
CA ASN A 245 1.75 -8.48 -25.10
C ASN A 245 2.16 -9.63 -26.04
N GLY A 246 1.70 -10.85 -25.76
CA GLY A 246 1.89 -12.02 -26.63
C GLY A 246 0.88 -12.11 -27.77
N LEU A 247 -0.11 -11.23 -27.84
CA LEU A 247 -1.24 -11.32 -28.78
C LEU A 247 -1.24 -10.20 -29.83
N PRO A 248 -1.72 -10.49 -31.06
CA PRO A 248 -2.05 -9.47 -32.04
C PRO A 248 -3.06 -8.46 -31.49
N ALA A 249 -2.95 -7.18 -31.88
CA ALA A 249 -3.80 -6.12 -31.34
C ALA A 249 -5.31 -6.40 -31.51
N ALA A 250 -5.71 -7.01 -32.62
CA ALA A 250 -7.09 -7.37 -32.91
C ALA A 250 -7.71 -8.37 -31.90
N GLU A 251 -6.89 -9.20 -31.24
CA GLU A 251 -7.36 -10.25 -30.33
C GLU A 251 -7.38 -9.80 -28.85
N ARG A 252 -6.68 -8.71 -28.52
CA ARG A 252 -6.47 -8.29 -27.13
C ARG A 252 -7.76 -7.98 -26.39
N LEU A 253 -8.71 -7.31 -27.04
CA LEU A 253 -10.00 -6.95 -26.43
C LEU A 253 -10.83 -8.19 -26.11
N ALA A 254 -10.97 -9.08 -27.09
CA ALA A 254 -11.68 -10.35 -26.90
C ALA A 254 -11.03 -11.19 -25.80
N ARG A 255 -9.68 -11.24 -25.76
CA ARG A 255 -8.95 -11.93 -24.69
C ARG A 255 -9.24 -11.33 -23.32
N LEU A 256 -9.18 -10.01 -23.16
CA LEU A 256 -9.45 -9.33 -21.90
C LEU A 256 -10.88 -9.61 -21.42
N GLN A 257 -11.87 -9.53 -22.31
CA GLN A 257 -13.27 -9.81 -22.00
C GLN A 257 -13.50 -11.28 -21.59
N GLY A 258 -12.75 -12.21 -22.17
CA GLY A 258 -12.80 -13.64 -21.83
C GLY A 258 -12.10 -14.03 -20.53
N GLN A 259 -11.42 -13.11 -19.83
CA GLN A 259 -10.76 -13.43 -18.57
C GLN A 259 -11.77 -13.59 -17.42
N ALA A 260 -11.58 -14.65 -16.63
CA ALA A 260 -12.27 -14.84 -15.36
C ALA A 260 -11.66 -13.91 -14.30
N LEU A 261 -12.13 -12.67 -14.26
CA LEU A 261 -11.73 -11.66 -13.27
C LEU A 261 -12.87 -11.44 -12.27
N GLU A 262 -12.51 -11.16 -11.01
CA GLU A 262 -13.48 -10.64 -10.03
C GLU A 262 -14.11 -9.35 -10.59
N VAL A 263 -15.43 -9.20 -10.40
CA VAL A 263 -16.21 -8.05 -10.94
C VAL A 263 -15.56 -6.72 -10.61
N GLY A 264 -15.17 -6.51 -9.35
CA GLY A 264 -14.56 -5.25 -8.91
C GLY A 264 -13.18 -4.98 -9.51
N ILE A 265 -12.44 -6.01 -9.97
CA ILE A 265 -11.19 -5.83 -10.73
C ILE A 265 -11.50 -5.54 -12.19
N ARG A 266 -12.46 -6.26 -12.79
CA ARG A 266 -12.85 -6.08 -14.19
C ARG A 266 -13.28 -4.64 -14.48
N GLU A 267 -14.05 -4.03 -13.58
CA GLU A 267 -14.50 -2.63 -13.69
C GLU A 267 -13.37 -1.59 -13.61
N ARG A 268 -12.17 -2.01 -13.22
CA ARG A 268 -10.99 -1.16 -13.02
C ARG A 268 -10.02 -1.24 -14.18
N LEU A 269 -10.23 -2.17 -15.10
CA LEU A 269 -9.34 -2.46 -16.21
C LEU A 269 -10.07 -2.24 -17.53
N SER A 270 -9.44 -1.50 -18.43
CA SER A 270 -9.95 -1.30 -19.79
C SER A 270 -8.79 -1.21 -20.79
N LEU A 271 -9.07 -1.44 -22.07
CA LEU A 271 -8.09 -1.26 -23.14
C LEU A 271 -8.33 0.05 -23.86
N GLU A 272 -7.26 0.80 -24.09
CA GLU A 272 -7.26 2.01 -24.90
C GLU A 272 -6.04 1.98 -25.83
N GLY A 273 -6.28 1.66 -27.09
CA GLY A 273 -5.21 1.45 -28.08
C GLY A 273 -4.22 0.37 -27.62
N ASP A 274 -2.94 0.70 -27.61
CA ASP A 274 -1.86 -0.17 -27.12
C ASP A 274 -1.57 0.04 -25.62
N ALA A 275 -2.60 0.25 -24.80
CA ALA A 275 -2.42 0.34 -23.36
C ALA A 275 -3.57 -0.33 -22.60
N LEU A 276 -3.21 -1.04 -21.53
CA LEU A 276 -4.12 -1.45 -20.48
C LEU A 276 -4.23 -0.31 -19.47
N LEU A 277 -5.41 0.30 -19.38
CA LEU A 277 -5.71 1.34 -18.40
C LEU A 277 -6.13 0.71 -17.08
N ILE A 278 -5.65 1.31 -16.00
CA ILE A 278 -5.92 0.91 -14.62
C ILE A 278 -6.50 2.11 -13.89
N ARG A 279 -7.78 2.03 -13.51
CA ARG A 279 -8.42 3.01 -12.64
C ARG A 279 -8.30 2.53 -11.20
N THR A 280 -7.52 3.22 -10.38
CA THR A 280 -7.30 2.84 -8.99
C THR A 280 -8.53 3.10 -8.12
N TRP A 281 -8.70 2.36 -7.02
CA TRP A 281 -9.75 2.70 -6.05
C TRP A 281 -9.40 3.94 -5.25
N ARG A 282 -8.10 4.20 -5.01
CA ARG A 282 -7.64 5.44 -4.37
C ARG A 282 -7.93 6.67 -5.23
N GLY A 283 -7.78 6.58 -6.55
CA GLY A 283 -8.06 7.69 -7.47
C GLY A 283 -9.53 8.12 -7.50
N ASP A 284 -10.47 7.21 -7.18
CA ASP A 284 -11.88 7.58 -6.98
C ASP A 284 -12.10 8.41 -5.70
N ALA A 285 -11.26 8.23 -4.68
CA ALA A 285 -11.37 8.92 -3.40
C ALA A 285 -10.52 10.20 -3.33
N GLU A 286 -9.44 10.27 -4.10
CA GLU A 286 -8.50 11.38 -4.13
C GLU A 286 -8.42 11.96 -5.55
N PRO A 287 -9.04 13.14 -5.81
CA PRO A 287 -9.08 13.74 -7.14
C PRO A 287 -7.70 13.95 -7.78
N ALA A 288 -6.68 14.24 -6.96
CA ALA A 288 -5.29 14.40 -7.40
C ALA A 288 -4.67 13.11 -7.98
N GLU A 289 -5.22 11.94 -7.65
CA GLU A 289 -4.76 10.63 -8.13
C GLU A 289 -5.78 9.95 -9.07
N SER A 290 -6.76 10.71 -9.58
CA SER A 290 -7.86 10.18 -10.40
C SER A 290 -7.47 9.74 -11.81
N ALA A 291 -6.31 10.19 -12.31
CA ALA A 291 -5.84 9.85 -13.64
C ALA A 291 -5.55 8.33 -13.74
N PRO A 292 -6.08 7.63 -14.76
CA PRO A 292 -5.84 6.21 -14.92
C PRO A 292 -4.36 5.95 -15.22
N VAL A 293 -3.81 4.91 -14.60
CA VAL A 293 -2.45 4.46 -14.86
C VAL A 293 -2.42 3.60 -16.11
N ARG A 294 -1.42 3.84 -16.97
CA ARG A 294 -1.28 3.15 -18.25
C ARG A 294 -0.20 2.09 -18.17
N PHE A 295 -0.57 0.84 -18.40
CA PHE A 295 0.39 -0.23 -18.68
C PHE A 295 0.49 -0.35 -20.20
N PRO A 296 1.60 0.11 -20.81
CA PRO A 296 1.75 0.03 -22.24
C PRO A 296 1.77 -1.44 -22.68
N LEU A 297 1.23 -1.67 -23.87
CA LEU A 297 1.31 -2.93 -24.59
C LEU A 297 2.22 -2.71 -25.80
N ARG A 298 2.78 -3.79 -26.32
CA ARG A 298 3.61 -3.72 -27.53
C ARG A 298 2.76 -3.19 -28.70
N PRO A 299 3.22 -2.17 -29.45
CA PRO A 299 2.52 -1.74 -30.66
C PRO A 299 2.44 -2.90 -31.65
N ALA A 300 1.32 -2.98 -32.39
CA ALA A 300 1.12 -3.97 -33.44
C ALA A 300 2.11 -3.81 -34.61
#